data_AF-A0A6P0U6T6-F1
#
_entry.id   AF-A0A6P0U6T6-F1
#
_cell.length_a   1.000
_cell.length_b   1.000
_cell.length_c   1.000
_cell.angle_alpha   90.00
_cell.angle_beta   90.00
_cell.angle_gamma   90.00
#
_symmetry.space_group_name_H-M   'P 1'
#
loop_
_entity.id
_entity.type
_entity.pdbx_description
1 polymer ?
#
loop_
_entity_poly.entity_id
_entity_poly.type
_entity_poly.pdbx_seq_one_letter_code
_entity_poly.pdbx_strand_id
1 'polypeptide(L)'
;GSELKNTFCLLRNGQAILSQHIGDLENNLAATAYEKTLNLFLGLLEAEQNTIVVDKHPEYLSTKLGKDLAVANDLKLIEVQHHHSHIAACMAENGLNIDCKPVLGIALDGLGYGEDGSIWGGEFLLADYRGFERLGTFKPVAMIGGEKAIYQPWRNTYAHLVSAFGLDFLKDYEDLELFNFFQTKPLATFNQMMEKGINSPLASSCGRLFDAVAAAIGICREFCSYEGQAAINLEALATEYLLNDAKEIEGYQFNMVKLDTDSKFPLTYLVPQLMWQYLLTDTKQSASPTLMAAKFHQGLAIAISEMVAELHQSCEFNQVALSGGVFQNKLLFSGVSDRLIKMGLEVLTHSKVPPNDGGLSLGQVVIAAARQGFCHGCADLKKF
;
A
#
# COMPACT_ATOMS: atom_id res chain seq x y z
N GLY A 1 -11.70 -11.19 -2.82
CA GLY A 1 -10.24 -10.98 -2.76
C GLY A 1 -9.87 -9.77 -3.58
N SER A 2 -8.57 -9.61 -3.84
CA SER A 2 -7.93 -8.67 -4.77
C SER A 2 -7.90 -9.21 -6.21
N GLU A 3 -7.33 -8.46 -7.15
CA GLU A 3 -6.95 -8.96 -8.48
C GLU A 3 -5.63 -9.73 -8.46
N LEU A 4 -4.61 -9.14 -7.83
CA LEU A 4 -3.25 -9.67 -7.76
C LEU A 4 -3.07 -10.56 -6.54
N LYS A 5 -2.22 -11.60 -6.67
CA LYS A 5 -1.91 -12.56 -5.61
C LYS A 5 -3.16 -13.14 -4.93
N ASN A 6 -4.23 -13.27 -5.69
CA ASN A 6 -5.58 -13.46 -5.22
C ASN A 6 -5.75 -14.69 -4.32
N THR A 7 -6.58 -14.50 -3.30
CA THR A 7 -7.28 -15.55 -2.57
C THR A 7 -8.76 -15.18 -2.44
N PHE A 8 -9.62 -16.17 -2.24
CA PHE A 8 -10.96 -15.95 -1.72
C PHE A 8 -11.08 -16.52 -0.31
N CYS A 9 -12.09 -16.06 0.44
CA CYS A 9 -12.33 -16.50 1.81
C CYS A 9 -13.81 -16.80 2.00
N LEU A 10 -14.11 -17.91 2.67
CA LEU A 10 -15.44 -18.27 3.12
C LEU A 10 -15.52 -18.12 4.63
N LEU A 11 -16.53 -17.39 5.11
CA LEU A 11 -16.76 -17.20 6.54
C LEU A 11 -18.00 -17.98 6.96
N ARG A 12 -17.85 -18.92 7.90
CA ARG A 12 -18.96 -19.72 8.45
C ARG A 12 -18.74 -19.97 9.93
N ASN A 13 -19.77 -19.72 10.76
CA ASN A 13 -19.73 -20.00 12.20
C ASN A 13 -18.49 -19.43 12.91
N GLY A 14 -18.06 -18.22 12.52
CA GLY A 14 -16.85 -17.58 13.06
C GLY A 14 -15.52 -18.10 12.52
N GLN A 15 -15.53 -19.08 11.61
CA GLN A 15 -14.32 -19.62 10.99
C GLN A 15 -14.14 -19.04 9.58
N ALA A 16 -12.96 -18.46 9.33
CA ALA A 16 -12.53 -18.00 8.03
C ALA A 16 -11.69 -19.08 7.34
N ILE A 17 -12.16 -19.56 6.18
CA ILE A 17 -11.51 -20.58 5.37
C ILE A 17 -11.00 -19.89 4.10
N LEU A 18 -9.69 -19.63 4.06
CA LEU A 18 -9.04 -19.04 2.90
C LEU A 18 -8.71 -20.12 1.87
N SER A 19 -8.80 -19.76 0.59
CA SER A 19 -8.30 -20.58 -0.50
C SER A 19 -6.77 -20.65 -0.50
N GLN A 20 -6.22 -21.57 -1.28
CA GLN A 20 -4.83 -21.46 -1.71
C GLN A 20 -4.60 -20.18 -2.53
N HIS A 21 -3.34 -19.80 -2.70
CA HIS A 21 -2.96 -18.75 -3.64
C HIS A 21 -3.37 -19.11 -5.06
N ILE A 22 -4.16 -18.25 -5.69
CA ILE A 22 -4.65 -18.43 -7.06
C ILE A 22 -3.73 -17.75 -8.08
N GLY A 23 -3.20 -16.58 -7.74
CA GLY A 23 -2.31 -15.80 -8.59
C GLY A 23 -2.92 -14.49 -9.08
N ASP A 24 -2.54 -14.09 -10.28
CA ASP A 24 -3.02 -12.87 -10.94
C ASP A 24 -4.22 -13.22 -11.83
N LEU A 25 -5.39 -12.66 -11.50
CA LEU A 25 -6.64 -12.98 -12.19
C LEU A 25 -6.72 -12.42 -13.63
N GLU A 26 -5.86 -11.47 -14.02
CA GLU A 26 -5.77 -11.04 -15.43
C GLU A 26 -5.28 -12.18 -16.34
N ASN A 27 -4.61 -13.18 -15.76
CA ASN A 27 -4.30 -14.41 -16.46
C ASN A 27 -5.53 -15.31 -16.54
N ASN A 28 -6.00 -15.58 -17.77
CA ASN A 28 -7.17 -16.42 -18.01
C ASN A 28 -7.08 -17.83 -17.37
N LEU A 29 -5.89 -18.42 -17.27
CA LEU A 29 -5.70 -19.71 -16.59
C LEU A 29 -5.95 -19.58 -15.08
N ALA A 30 -5.52 -18.47 -14.47
CA ALA A 30 -5.77 -18.18 -13.06
C ALA A 30 -7.25 -17.87 -12.80
N ALA A 31 -7.91 -17.08 -13.66
CA ALA A 31 -9.35 -16.83 -13.57
C ALA A 31 -10.17 -18.14 -13.67
N THR A 32 -9.81 -19.02 -14.61
CA THR A 32 -10.45 -20.34 -14.72
C THR A 32 -10.20 -21.21 -13.48
N ALA A 33 -8.98 -21.17 -12.92
CA ALA A 33 -8.64 -21.90 -11.70
C ALA A 33 -9.39 -21.34 -10.48
N TYR A 34 -9.59 -20.01 -10.41
CA TYR A 34 -10.36 -19.33 -9.39
C TYR A 34 -11.79 -19.89 -9.33
N GLU A 35 -12.53 -19.83 -10.44
CA GLU A 35 -13.92 -20.29 -10.49
C GLU A 35 -14.07 -21.77 -10.14
N LYS A 36 -13.18 -22.62 -10.67
CA LYS A 36 -13.17 -24.05 -10.35
C LYS A 36 -12.93 -24.31 -8.88
N THR A 37 -11.97 -23.61 -8.28
CA THR A 37 -11.63 -23.76 -6.86
C THR A 37 -12.75 -23.23 -5.98
N LEU A 38 -13.35 -22.09 -6.33
CA LEU A 38 -14.48 -21.53 -5.61
C LEU A 38 -15.64 -22.53 -5.57
N ASN A 39 -16.07 -23.02 -6.73
CA ASN A 39 -17.16 -24.00 -6.82
C ASN A 39 -16.87 -25.29 -6.03
N LEU A 40 -15.62 -25.76 -6.05
CA LEU A 40 -15.18 -26.90 -5.24
C LEU A 40 -15.37 -26.62 -3.74
N PHE A 41 -14.94 -25.45 -3.26
CA PHE A 41 -15.06 -25.08 -1.84
C PHE A 41 -16.52 -24.91 -1.42
N LEU A 42 -17.36 -24.28 -2.26
CA LEU A 42 -18.79 -24.12 -1.96
C LEU A 42 -19.49 -25.48 -1.85
N GLY A 43 -19.17 -26.41 -2.75
CA GLY A 43 -19.70 -27.77 -2.72
C GLY A 43 -19.19 -28.60 -1.53
N LEU A 44 -17.89 -28.56 -1.25
CA LEU A 44 -17.27 -29.33 -0.16
C LEU A 44 -17.79 -28.90 1.21
N LEU A 45 -18.01 -27.60 1.39
CA LEU A 45 -18.42 -27.04 2.67
C LEU A 45 -19.94 -26.97 2.81
N GLU A 46 -20.71 -27.36 1.77
CA GLU A 46 -22.17 -27.15 1.73
C GLU A 46 -22.51 -25.73 2.18
N ALA A 47 -21.76 -24.75 1.69
CA ALA A 47 -21.88 -23.38 2.14
C ALA A 47 -23.19 -22.81 1.59
N GLU A 48 -24.09 -22.36 2.45
CA GLU A 48 -25.22 -21.52 2.08
C GLU A 48 -24.71 -20.07 2.07
N GLN A 49 -24.42 -19.54 0.88
CA GLN A 49 -23.97 -18.15 0.75
C GLN A 49 -25.18 -17.24 0.87
N ASN A 50 -25.16 -16.32 1.84
CA ASN A 50 -26.18 -15.28 1.95
C ASN A 50 -25.62 -13.90 1.60
N THR A 51 -24.31 -13.78 1.40
CA THR A 51 -23.62 -12.51 1.11
C THR A 51 -22.34 -12.77 0.32
N ILE A 52 -22.08 -11.93 -0.67
CA ILE A 52 -20.81 -11.84 -1.39
C ILE A 52 -20.12 -10.53 -1.03
N VAL A 53 -18.81 -10.60 -0.83
CA VAL A 53 -17.97 -9.44 -0.52
C VAL A 53 -16.91 -9.26 -1.60
N VAL A 54 -16.78 -8.03 -2.11
CA VAL A 54 -15.83 -7.69 -3.19
C VAL A 54 -15.06 -6.42 -2.85
N ASP A 55 -13.91 -6.25 -3.49
CA ASP A 55 -13.19 -4.97 -3.46
C ASP A 55 -14.01 -3.88 -4.17
N LYS A 56 -13.88 -2.64 -3.72
CA LYS A 56 -14.49 -1.47 -4.37
C LYS A 56 -13.95 -1.18 -5.77
N HIS A 57 -12.79 -1.71 -6.15
CA HIS A 57 -12.24 -1.50 -7.48
C HIS A 57 -13.21 -2.04 -8.56
N PRO A 58 -13.78 -1.17 -9.43
CA PRO A 58 -14.85 -1.56 -10.34
C PRO A 58 -14.36 -2.48 -11.46
N GLU A 59 -13.09 -2.37 -11.85
CA GLU A 59 -12.56 -3.10 -13.01
C GLU A 59 -11.95 -4.46 -12.68
N TYR A 60 -11.79 -4.81 -11.40
CA TYR A 60 -11.24 -6.12 -11.02
C TYR A 60 -12.15 -7.25 -11.53
N LEU A 61 -11.54 -8.28 -12.11
CA LEU A 61 -12.22 -9.49 -12.54
C LEU A 61 -12.84 -10.21 -11.35
N SER A 62 -12.20 -10.19 -10.17
CA SER A 62 -12.81 -10.69 -8.94
C SER A 62 -14.09 -9.93 -8.54
N THR A 63 -14.11 -8.61 -8.76
CA THR A 63 -15.26 -7.76 -8.42
C THR A 63 -16.40 -7.98 -9.39
N LYS A 64 -16.11 -8.04 -10.70
CA LYS A 64 -17.09 -8.34 -11.75
C LYS A 64 -17.72 -9.72 -11.52
N LEU A 65 -16.91 -10.74 -11.30
CA LEU A 65 -17.40 -12.10 -10.99
C LEU A 65 -18.25 -12.13 -9.73
N GLY A 66 -17.84 -11.46 -8.65
CA GLY A 66 -18.63 -11.40 -7.42
C GLY A 66 -19.98 -10.69 -7.60
N LYS A 67 -20.04 -9.64 -8.41
CA LYS A 67 -21.27 -8.95 -8.80
C LYS A 67 -22.20 -9.87 -9.59
N ASP A 68 -21.66 -10.57 -10.59
CA ASP A 68 -22.43 -11.49 -11.43
C ASP A 68 -23.00 -12.65 -10.60
N LEU A 69 -22.20 -13.22 -9.70
CA LEU A 69 -22.64 -14.27 -8.77
C LEU A 69 -23.72 -13.77 -7.81
N ALA A 70 -23.61 -12.53 -7.33
CA ALA A 70 -24.62 -11.95 -6.44
C ALA A 70 -25.96 -11.77 -7.14
N VAL A 71 -25.95 -11.28 -8.38
CA VAL A 71 -27.16 -11.13 -9.20
C VAL A 71 -27.76 -12.49 -9.55
N ALA A 72 -26.95 -13.44 -10.01
CA ALA A 72 -27.42 -14.74 -10.47
C ALA A 72 -28.07 -15.59 -9.35
N ASN A 73 -27.68 -15.37 -8.10
CA ASN A 73 -28.13 -16.16 -6.95
C ASN A 73 -28.98 -15.34 -5.95
N ASP A 74 -29.38 -14.11 -6.30
CA ASP A 74 -30.14 -13.19 -5.43
C ASP A 74 -29.49 -12.97 -4.06
N LEU A 75 -28.16 -12.78 -4.06
CA LEU A 75 -27.37 -12.61 -2.85
C LEU A 75 -27.09 -11.14 -2.57
N LYS A 76 -26.98 -10.81 -1.27
CA LYS A 76 -26.53 -9.49 -0.85
C LYS A 76 -25.07 -9.27 -1.26
N LEU A 77 -24.78 -8.14 -1.91
CA LEU A 77 -23.43 -7.71 -2.22
C LEU A 77 -22.95 -6.65 -1.22
N ILE A 78 -21.71 -6.78 -0.74
CA ILE A 78 -21.02 -5.75 0.04
C ILE A 78 -19.70 -5.40 -0.65
N GLU A 79 -19.49 -4.12 -0.93
CA GLU A 79 -18.22 -3.60 -1.40
C GLU A 79 -17.41 -3.05 -0.21
N VAL A 80 -16.14 -3.41 -0.14
CA VAL A 80 -15.23 -3.00 0.94
C VAL A 80 -13.97 -2.36 0.36
N GLN A 81 -13.43 -1.40 1.10
CA GLN A 81 -12.26 -0.65 0.65
C GLN A 81 -11.00 -1.49 0.84
N HIS A 82 -10.07 -1.38 -0.11
CA HIS A 82 -8.85 -2.18 -0.20
C HIS A 82 -7.95 -2.06 1.03
N HIS A 83 -7.56 -0.83 1.40
CA HIS A 83 -6.65 -0.57 2.52
C HIS A 83 -7.30 -0.85 3.89
N HIS A 84 -8.61 -0.62 4.01
CA HIS A 84 -9.40 -1.04 5.17
C HIS A 84 -9.37 -2.56 5.33
N SER A 85 -9.46 -3.30 4.21
CA SER A 85 -9.38 -4.76 4.22
C SER A 85 -8.00 -5.26 4.64
N HIS A 86 -6.91 -4.62 4.21
CA HIS A 86 -5.56 -4.91 4.72
C HIS A 86 -5.49 -4.79 6.25
N ILE A 87 -5.93 -3.66 6.79
CA ILE A 87 -5.90 -3.39 8.23
C ILE A 87 -6.78 -4.40 8.98
N ALA A 88 -8.00 -4.63 8.49
CA ALA A 88 -8.93 -5.59 9.11
C ALA A 88 -8.40 -7.03 9.09
N ALA A 89 -7.67 -7.44 8.05
CA ALA A 89 -7.02 -8.75 8.01
C ALA A 89 -5.96 -8.86 9.12
N CYS A 90 -5.14 -7.83 9.31
CA CYS A 90 -4.15 -7.76 10.38
C CYS A 90 -4.80 -7.85 11.77
N MET A 91 -5.86 -7.05 11.99
CA MET A 91 -6.62 -7.06 13.25
C MET A 91 -7.21 -8.44 13.55
N ALA A 92 -7.79 -9.09 12.53
CA ALA A 92 -8.44 -10.39 12.68
C ALA A 92 -7.45 -11.48 13.07
N GLU A 93 -6.30 -11.57 12.40
CA GLU A 93 -5.33 -12.63 12.74
C GLU A 93 -4.66 -12.45 14.11
N ASN A 94 -4.62 -11.20 14.60
CA ASN A 94 -4.17 -10.83 15.95
C ASN A 94 -5.27 -10.96 17.01
N GLY A 95 -6.47 -11.45 16.65
CA GLY A 95 -7.54 -11.77 17.59
C GLY A 95 -8.25 -10.57 18.22
N LEU A 96 -8.23 -9.41 17.54
CA LEU A 96 -8.97 -8.23 18.01
C LEU A 96 -10.47 -8.48 17.96
N ASN A 97 -11.17 -8.11 19.03
CA ASN A 97 -12.63 -8.22 19.14
C ASN A 97 -13.34 -7.34 18.11
N ILE A 98 -14.53 -7.77 17.68
CA ILE A 98 -15.36 -7.03 16.72
C ILE A 98 -15.76 -5.61 17.20
N ASP A 99 -15.80 -5.43 18.52
CA ASP A 99 -16.09 -4.16 19.20
C ASP A 99 -14.81 -3.53 19.79
N CYS A 100 -13.63 -3.83 19.21
CA CYS A 100 -12.39 -3.18 19.61
C CYS A 100 -12.49 -1.66 19.39
N LYS A 101 -11.71 -0.91 20.18
CA LYS A 101 -11.46 0.49 19.85
C LYS A 101 -10.76 0.58 18.48
N PRO A 102 -10.94 1.67 17.73
CA PRO A 102 -10.19 1.88 16.50
C PRO A 102 -8.67 1.81 16.73
N VAL A 103 -7.97 1.20 15.79
CA VAL A 103 -6.50 1.14 15.73
C VAL A 103 -5.99 2.09 14.67
N LEU A 104 -4.74 2.54 14.78
CA LEU A 104 -4.10 3.19 13.65
C LEU A 104 -3.58 2.12 12.68
N GLY A 105 -4.21 1.96 11.53
CA GLY A 105 -3.69 1.13 10.46
C GLY A 105 -2.77 1.94 9.55
N ILE A 106 -1.56 1.44 9.32
CA ILE A 106 -0.64 1.93 8.29
C ILE A 106 -0.69 0.93 7.14
N ALA A 107 -1.27 1.35 6.03
CA ALA A 107 -1.46 0.54 4.84
C ALA A 107 -0.53 1.03 3.72
N LEU A 108 0.63 0.38 3.57
CA LEU A 108 1.64 0.72 2.56
C LEU A 108 1.66 -0.33 1.46
N ASP A 109 1.27 0.06 0.26
CA ASP A 109 1.11 -0.87 -0.86
C ASP A 109 1.52 -0.26 -2.21
N GLY A 110 1.47 -1.08 -3.26
CA GLY A 110 1.55 -0.65 -4.64
C GLY A 110 0.36 0.21 -5.03
N LEU A 111 -0.85 -0.36 -5.12
CA LEU A 111 -2.03 0.33 -5.63
C LEU A 111 -3.30 -0.27 -5.01
N GLY A 112 -4.15 0.56 -4.44
CA GLY A 112 -5.52 0.17 -4.12
C GLY A 112 -6.52 1.28 -4.41
N TYR A 113 -7.76 0.92 -4.70
CA TYR A 113 -8.79 1.88 -5.07
C TYR A 113 -9.20 2.75 -3.87
N GLY A 114 -9.10 4.07 -4.03
CA GLY A 114 -9.50 5.05 -3.04
C GLY A 114 -11.01 5.35 -3.07
N GLU A 115 -11.55 5.81 -1.95
CA GLU A 115 -12.97 6.25 -1.86
C GLU A 115 -13.27 7.48 -2.72
N ASP A 116 -12.25 8.28 -3.03
CA ASP A 116 -12.29 9.49 -3.84
C ASP A 116 -12.01 9.22 -5.34
N GLY A 117 -11.90 7.95 -5.73
CA GLY A 117 -11.51 7.54 -7.09
C GLY A 117 -10.03 7.75 -7.41
N SER A 118 -9.23 8.23 -6.45
CA SER A 118 -7.77 8.26 -6.57
C SER A 118 -7.17 6.89 -6.27
N ILE A 119 -5.86 6.75 -6.50
CA ILE A 119 -5.14 5.52 -6.16
C ILE A 119 -4.43 5.71 -4.83
N TRP A 120 -4.70 4.82 -3.89
CA TRP A 120 -4.07 4.80 -2.58
C TRP A 120 -2.92 3.79 -2.55
N GLY A 121 -2.04 3.92 -1.57
CA GLY A 121 -0.93 2.98 -1.33
C GLY A 121 0.05 3.44 -0.26
N GLY A 122 -0.29 4.45 0.52
CA GLY A 122 0.55 5.03 1.55
C GLY A 122 -0.31 5.68 2.61
N GLU A 123 -1.23 4.93 3.20
CA GLU A 123 -2.33 5.48 3.99
C GLU A 123 -2.17 5.24 5.48
N PHE A 124 -2.62 6.21 6.28
CA PHE A 124 -2.73 6.16 7.73
C PHE A 124 -4.21 6.30 8.09
N LEU A 125 -4.83 5.20 8.49
CA LEU A 125 -6.28 5.08 8.71
C LEU A 125 -6.56 4.79 10.18
N LEU A 126 -7.44 5.56 10.82
CA LEU A 126 -7.98 5.19 12.12
C LEU A 126 -9.19 4.28 11.88
N ALA A 127 -9.04 2.98 12.11
CA ALA A 127 -9.98 1.97 11.62
C ALA A 127 -10.43 0.99 12.71
N ASP A 128 -11.69 0.59 12.65
CA ASP A 128 -12.22 -0.62 13.26
C ASP A 128 -12.76 -1.56 12.17
N TYR A 129 -13.45 -2.65 12.50
CA TYR A 129 -14.02 -3.55 11.48
C TYR A 129 -15.20 -2.95 10.70
N ARG A 130 -15.81 -1.86 11.16
CA ARG A 130 -17.02 -1.29 10.57
C ARG A 130 -16.71 -0.11 9.65
N GLY A 131 -15.72 0.70 10.00
CA GLY A 131 -15.32 1.86 9.22
C GLY A 131 -13.91 2.34 9.52
N PHE A 132 -13.53 3.43 8.86
CA PHE A 132 -12.24 4.07 9.04
C PHE A 132 -12.33 5.58 8.76
N GLU A 133 -11.40 6.33 9.34
CA GLU A 133 -11.12 7.73 9.03
C GLU A 133 -9.72 7.84 8.42
N ARG A 134 -9.56 8.57 7.30
CA ARG A 134 -8.26 8.76 6.65
C ARG A 134 -7.54 9.94 7.29
N LEU A 135 -6.54 9.66 8.12
CA LEU A 135 -5.83 10.67 8.91
C LEU A 135 -4.58 11.23 8.22
N GLY A 136 -3.91 10.38 7.45
CA GLY A 136 -2.67 10.76 6.78
C GLY A 136 -2.42 9.95 5.52
N THR A 137 -1.61 10.52 4.64
CA THR A 137 -1.23 9.86 3.38
C THR A 137 0.10 10.38 2.86
N PHE A 138 0.75 9.64 1.96
CA PHE A 138 1.83 10.21 1.15
C PHE A 138 1.24 11.24 0.20
N LYS A 139 1.94 12.36 -0.03
CA LYS A 139 1.50 13.38 -1.00
C LYS A 139 1.21 12.69 -2.34
N PRO A 140 -0.02 12.78 -2.88
CA PRO A 140 -0.34 12.16 -4.16
C PRO A 140 0.53 12.70 -5.30
N VAL A 141 1.05 11.79 -6.14
CA VAL A 141 1.87 12.08 -7.32
C VAL A 141 1.28 11.39 -8.54
N ALA A 142 1.39 12.02 -9.71
CA ALA A 142 0.83 11.50 -10.94
C ALA A 142 1.55 10.21 -11.41
N MET A 143 0.77 9.17 -11.71
CA MET A 143 1.27 7.94 -12.35
C MET A 143 1.17 8.04 -13.88
N ILE A 144 2.20 8.60 -14.50
CA ILE A 144 2.19 8.89 -15.95
C ILE A 144 2.04 7.60 -16.77
N GLY A 145 0.92 7.43 -17.45
CA GLY A 145 0.62 6.24 -18.25
C GLY A 145 0.00 5.08 -17.48
N GLY A 146 -0.51 5.32 -16.26
CA GLY A 146 -1.18 4.31 -15.43
C GLY A 146 -0.27 3.11 -15.15
N GLU A 147 -0.70 1.91 -15.52
CA GLU A 147 0.06 0.66 -15.37
C GLU A 147 1.46 0.70 -15.96
N LYS A 148 1.71 1.51 -17.02
CA LYS A 148 3.06 1.66 -17.58
C LYS A 148 4.05 2.15 -16.53
N ALA A 149 3.60 2.92 -15.54
CA ALA A 149 4.45 3.41 -14.46
C ALA A 149 4.87 2.30 -13.48
N ILE A 150 4.17 1.16 -13.43
CA ILE A 150 4.57 -0.03 -12.65
C ILE A 150 5.80 -0.68 -13.30
N TYR A 151 5.76 -0.83 -14.63
CA TYR A 151 6.82 -1.52 -15.37
C TYR A 151 7.93 -0.59 -15.89
N GLN A 152 7.73 0.73 -15.86
CA GLN A 152 8.73 1.73 -16.30
C GLN A 152 9.00 2.74 -15.18
N PRO A 153 9.79 2.36 -14.16
CA PRO A 153 9.98 3.13 -12.93
C PRO A 153 10.42 4.59 -13.10
N TRP A 154 11.19 4.91 -14.15
CA TRP A 154 11.59 6.29 -14.47
C TRP A 154 10.40 7.26 -14.62
N ARG A 155 9.21 6.75 -14.99
CA ARG A 155 7.98 7.58 -15.05
C ARG A 155 7.61 8.11 -13.67
N ASN A 156 7.73 7.27 -12.64
CA ASN A 156 7.50 7.68 -11.26
C ASN A 156 8.58 8.67 -10.83
N THR A 157 9.85 8.40 -11.11
CA THR A 157 10.95 9.35 -10.80
C THR A 157 10.68 10.73 -11.38
N TYR A 158 10.34 10.80 -12.67
CA TYR A 158 10.06 12.07 -13.33
C TYR A 158 8.88 12.81 -12.68
N ALA A 159 7.76 12.12 -12.46
CA ALA A 159 6.58 12.72 -11.83
C ALA A 159 6.85 13.20 -10.39
N HIS A 160 7.59 12.42 -9.59
CA HIS A 160 7.95 12.79 -8.23
C HIS A 160 8.87 14.01 -8.19
N LEU A 161 9.87 14.09 -9.07
CA LEU A 161 10.77 15.24 -9.15
C LEU A 161 10.04 16.51 -9.60
N VAL A 162 9.15 16.41 -10.60
CA VAL A 162 8.29 17.53 -11.02
C VAL A 162 7.37 17.97 -9.89
N SER A 163 6.79 17.02 -9.12
CA SER A 163 5.96 17.33 -7.96
C SER A 163 6.73 17.98 -6.80
N ALA A 164 8.03 17.68 -6.68
CA ALA A 164 8.90 18.21 -5.63
C ALA A 164 9.45 19.60 -5.96
N PHE A 165 9.79 19.87 -7.21
CA PHE A 165 10.58 21.05 -7.60
C PHE A 165 9.98 21.89 -8.75
N GLY A 166 8.83 21.50 -9.30
CA GLY A 166 8.27 22.11 -10.50
C GLY A 166 8.98 21.65 -11.78
N LEU A 167 8.74 22.30 -12.91
CA LEU A 167 9.33 21.92 -14.21
C LEU A 167 10.74 22.49 -14.44
N ASP A 168 11.06 23.62 -13.80
CA ASP A 168 12.33 24.33 -13.99
C ASP A 168 13.54 23.67 -13.31
N PHE A 169 13.31 22.70 -12.42
CA PHE A 169 14.37 22.04 -11.64
C PHE A 169 15.42 21.32 -12.49
N LEU A 170 15.10 20.99 -13.74
CA LEU A 170 15.99 20.29 -14.67
C LEU A 170 17.32 21.03 -14.88
N LYS A 171 17.34 22.36 -14.72
CA LYS A 171 18.52 23.20 -14.92
C LYS A 171 19.59 23.00 -13.85
N ASP A 172 19.19 22.70 -12.62
CA ASP A 172 20.14 22.61 -11.50
C ASP A 172 20.92 21.29 -11.50
N TYR A 173 20.52 20.30 -12.29
CA TYR A 173 21.05 18.93 -12.24
C TYR A 173 21.35 18.35 -13.64
N GLU A 174 21.55 19.21 -14.64
CA GLU A 174 21.74 18.82 -16.04
C GLU A 174 22.92 17.86 -16.26
N ASP A 175 23.95 17.93 -15.42
CA ASP A 175 25.15 17.08 -15.51
C ASP A 175 24.91 15.62 -15.07
N LEU A 176 23.78 15.33 -14.43
CA LEU A 176 23.50 13.98 -13.92
C LEU A 176 23.03 13.04 -15.04
N GLU A 177 23.52 11.80 -15.03
CA GLU A 177 23.13 10.74 -15.99
C GLU A 177 21.60 10.54 -16.07
N LEU A 178 20.90 10.66 -14.92
CA LEU A 178 19.44 10.59 -14.85
C LEU A 178 18.75 11.63 -15.74
N PHE A 179 19.31 12.83 -15.84
CA PHE A 179 18.74 13.93 -16.61
C PHE A 179 19.03 13.74 -18.10
N ASN A 180 20.24 13.30 -18.45
CA ASN A 180 20.56 12.84 -19.80
C ASN A 180 19.60 11.73 -20.27
N PHE A 181 19.27 10.78 -19.39
CA PHE A 181 18.27 9.75 -19.68
C PHE A 181 16.88 10.34 -19.92
N PHE A 182 16.42 11.30 -19.11
CA PHE A 182 15.12 11.95 -19.32
C PHE A 182 15.03 12.69 -20.65
N GLN A 183 16.11 13.31 -21.13
CA GLN A 183 16.12 13.99 -22.44
C GLN A 183 15.86 13.04 -23.62
N THR A 184 16.03 11.73 -23.43
CA THR A 184 15.67 10.71 -24.44
C THR A 184 14.17 10.41 -24.49
N LYS A 185 13.37 10.93 -23.56
CA LYS A 185 11.95 10.62 -23.38
C LYS A 185 11.07 11.81 -23.82
N PRO A 186 9.78 11.60 -24.18
CA PRO A 186 8.91 12.67 -24.64
C PRO A 186 8.37 13.53 -23.48
N LEU A 187 9.25 14.29 -22.80
CA LEU A 187 8.94 15.04 -21.58
C LEU A 187 7.82 16.08 -21.79
N ALA A 188 7.79 16.76 -22.94
CA ALA A 188 6.74 17.73 -23.24
C ALA A 188 5.34 17.09 -23.24
N THR A 189 5.21 15.87 -23.79
CA THR A 189 3.96 15.11 -23.77
C THR A 189 3.59 14.71 -22.34
N PHE A 190 4.55 14.25 -21.54
CA PHE A 190 4.27 13.88 -20.15
C PHE A 190 3.90 15.05 -19.27
N ASN A 191 4.48 16.22 -19.48
CA ASN A 191 4.09 17.44 -18.79
C ASN A 191 2.62 17.78 -19.09
N GLN A 192 2.21 17.71 -20.36
CA GLN A 192 0.81 17.91 -20.73
C GLN A 192 -0.14 16.84 -20.17
N MET A 193 0.30 15.58 -20.11
CA MET A 193 -0.48 14.51 -19.48
C MET A 193 -0.74 14.81 -18.01
N MET A 194 0.31 15.14 -17.25
CA MET A 194 0.21 15.47 -15.83
C MET A 194 -0.65 16.72 -15.58
N GLU A 195 -0.41 17.79 -16.33
CA GLU A 195 -1.15 19.06 -16.20
C GLU A 195 -2.65 18.87 -16.46
N LYS A 196 -3.01 18.05 -17.45
CA LYS A 196 -4.41 17.80 -17.84
C LYS A 196 -5.05 16.60 -17.16
N GLY A 197 -4.31 15.85 -16.34
CA GLY A 197 -4.78 14.61 -15.72
C GLY A 197 -5.10 13.48 -16.73
N ILE A 198 -4.49 13.48 -17.92
CA ILE A 198 -4.79 12.52 -18.98
C ILE A 198 -3.91 11.28 -18.82
N ASN A 199 -4.51 10.12 -18.53
CA ASN A 199 -3.80 8.86 -18.28
C ASN A 199 -2.68 9.04 -17.23
N SER A 200 -2.91 9.90 -16.24
CA SER A 200 -1.95 10.20 -15.18
C SER A 200 -2.67 10.34 -13.84
N PRO A 201 -3.38 9.28 -13.38
CA PRO A 201 -4.10 9.33 -12.11
C PRO A 201 -3.14 9.69 -10.97
N LEU A 202 -3.63 10.43 -9.99
CA LEU A 202 -2.87 10.71 -8.77
C LEU A 202 -2.84 9.47 -7.89
N ALA A 203 -1.66 9.16 -7.38
CA ALA A 203 -1.43 8.06 -6.46
C ALA A 203 -0.63 8.50 -5.24
N SER A 204 -1.12 8.16 -4.04
CA SER A 204 -0.38 8.27 -2.78
C SER A 204 0.43 7.00 -2.48
N SER A 205 0.93 6.34 -3.53
CA SER A 205 1.54 5.01 -3.43
C SER A 205 2.95 5.05 -2.84
N CYS A 206 3.16 4.29 -1.75
CA CYS A 206 4.49 4.04 -1.21
C CYS A 206 5.31 3.17 -2.18
N GLY A 207 4.71 2.14 -2.79
CA GLY A 207 5.39 1.29 -3.78
C GLY A 207 5.92 2.08 -4.98
N ARG A 208 5.16 3.05 -5.50
CA ARG A 208 5.62 3.91 -6.60
C ARG A 208 6.73 4.87 -6.17
N LEU A 209 6.78 5.29 -4.90
CA LEU A 209 7.92 6.05 -4.36
C LEU A 209 9.19 5.18 -4.33
N PHE A 210 9.09 3.91 -3.91
CA PHE A 210 10.21 2.95 -4.00
C PHE A 210 10.71 2.80 -5.44
N ASP A 211 9.80 2.60 -6.40
CA ASP A 211 10.15 2.50 -7.82
C ASP A 211 10.84 3.77 -8.32
N ALA A 212 10.32 4.94 -7.93
CA ALA A 212 10.89 6.24 -8.29
C ALA A 212 12.33 6.40 -7.77
N VAL A 213 12.58 6.04 -6.52
CA VAL A 213 13.89 6.15 -5.87
C VAL A 213 14.88 5.17 -6.51
N ALA A 214 14.46 3.92 -6.70
CA ALA A 214 15.26 2.90 -7.37
C ALA A 214 15.71 3.37 -8.76
N ALA A 215 14.80 3.86 -9.59
CA ALA A 215 15.14 4.37 -10.92
C ALA A 215 16.06 5.60 -10.88
N ALA A 216 15.88 6.50 -9.91
CA ALA A 216 16.73 7.68 -9.77
C ALA A 216 18.19 7.28 -9.56
N ILE A 217 18.43 6.26 -8.73
CA ILE A 217 19.79 5.77 -8.42
C ILE A 217 20.27 4.66 -9.37
N GLY A 218 19.57 4.42 -10.48
CA GLY A 218 20.01 3.54 -11.57
C GLY A 218 19.55 2.07 -11.48
N ILE A 219 18.66 1.73 -10.56
CA ILE A 219 18.13 0.38 -10.38
C ILE A 219 16.83 0.23 -11.17
N CYS A 220 16.76 -0.75 -12.09
CA CYS A 220 15.56 -1.02 -12.89
C CYS A 220 14.99 0.25 -13.57
N ARG A 221 15.86 1.21 -13.92
CA ARG A 221 15.44 2.56 -14.32
C ARG A 221 14.43 2.53 -15.45
N GLU A 222 14.73 1.82 -16.53
CA GLU A 222 13.91 1.79 -17.72
C GLU A 222 12.75 0.80 -17.65
N PHE A 223 12.99 -0.38 -17.09
CA PHE A 223 12.05 -1.50 -17.13
C PHE A 223 12.16 -2.41 -15.92
N CYS A 224 11.00 -2.85 -15.41
CA CYS A 224 10.84 -3.99 -14.51
C CYS A 224 10.16 -5.15 -15.25
N SER A 225 10.65 -6.39 -15.05
CA SER A 225 10.05 -7.60 -15.61
C SER A 225 8.89 -8.14 -14.79
N TYR A 226 8.75 -7.73 -13.53
CA TYR A 226 7.64 -8.10 -12.66
C TYR A 226 7.35 -6.99 -11.63
N GLU A 227 6.15 -7.04 -11.07
CA GLU A 227 5.66 -6.08 -10.07
C GLU A 227 6.50 -6.15 -8.78
N GLY A 228 6.98 -5.00 -8.30
CA GLY A 228 7.81 -4.90 -7.09
C GLY A 228 9.31 -5.13 -7.29
N GLN A 229 9.77 -5.46 -8.51
CA GLN A 229 11.20 -5.75 -8.76
C GLN A 229 12.14 -4.62 -8.31
N ALA A 230 11.82 -3.36 -8.64
CA ALA A 230 12.68 -2.23 -8.29
C ALA A 230 12.77 -2.04 -6.76
N ALA A 231 11.65 -2.16 -6.04
CA ALA A 231 11.60 -2.10 -4.58
C ALA A 231 12.42 -3.23 -3.92
N ILE A 232 12.31 -4.46 -4.41
CA ILE A 232 13.07 -5.63 -3.91
C ILE A 232 14.57 -5.41 -4.12
N ASN A 233 14.98 -4.97 -5.31
CA ASN A 233 16.38 -4.70 -5.61
C ASN A 233 16.95 -3.56 -4.76
N LEU A 234 16.13 -2.53 -4.48
CA LEU A 234 16.51 -1.42 -3.61
C LEU A 234 16.74 -1.90 -2.16
N GLU A 235 15.88 -2.77 -1.64
CA GLU A 235 16.03 -3.38 -0.32
C GLU A 235 17.31 -4.24 -0.22
N ALA A 236 17.59 -5.03 -1.26
CA ALA A 236 18.78 -5.88 -1.30
C ALA A 236 20.07 -5.06 -1.18
N LEU A 237 20.17 -3.94 -1.91
CA LEU A 237 21.33 -3.03 -1.86
C LEU A 237 21.44 -2.30 -0.52
N ALA A 238 20.32 -1.87 0.06
CA ALA A 238 20.31 -1.28 1.39
C ALA A 238 20.78 -2.28 2.45
N THR A 239 20.35 -3.54 2.34
CA THR A 239 20.73 -4.64 3.24
C THR A 239 22.23 -4.93 3.13
N GLU A 240 22.75 -5.00 1.91
CA GLU A 240 24.19 -5.17 1.65
C GLU A 240 25.01 -4.07 2.32
N TYR A 241 24.58 -2.81 2.20
CA TYR A 241 25.25 -1.68 2.85
C TYR A 241 25.31 -1.86 4.37
N LEU A 242 24.16 -2.13 5.00
CA LEU A 242 24.03 -2.24 6.46
C LEU A 242 24.79 -3.44 7.05
N LEU A 243 24.98 -4.51 6.28
CA LEU A 243 25.76 -5.67 6.71
C LEU A 243 27.26 -5.41 6.66
N ASN A 244 27.73 -4.60 5.71
CA ASN A 244 29.15 -4.37 5.46
C ASN A 244 29.69 -3.10 6.14
N ASP A 245 28.85 -2.09 6.36
CA ASP A 245 29.21 -0.82 6.97
C ASP A 245 28.37 -0.61 8.24
N ALA A 246 28.95 -0.93 9.40
CA ALA A 246 28.28 -0.90 10.70
C ALA A 246 28.17 0.52 11.31
N LYS A 247 28.19 1.56 10.47
CA LYS A 247 28.07 2.96 10.94
C LYS A 247 26.61 3.35 11.06
N GLU A 248 26.31 4.16 12.07
CA GLU A 248 25.04 4.89 12.11
C GLU A 248 24.94 5.76 10.86
N ILE A 249 23.89 5.53 10.08
CA ILE A 249 23.56 6.34 8.90
C ILE A 249 22.41 7.28 9.20
N GLU A 250 22.56 8.52 8.75
CA GLU A 250 21.46 9.48 8.73
C GLU A 250 20.52 9.17 7.57
N GLY A 251 19.22 9.07 7.85
CA GLY A 251 18.19 8.86 6.84
C GLY A 251 17.83 10.15 6.12
N TYR A 252 17.31 10.04 4.89
CA TYR A 252 16.79 11.21 4.18
C TYR A 252 15.53 11.77 4.86
N GLN A 253 15.46 13.09 5.01
CA GLN A 253 14.37 13.77 5.70
C GLN A 253 13.13 13.92 4.81
N PHE A 254 11.95 13.90 5.44
CA PHE A 254 10.67 14.14 4.81
C PHE A 254 9.99 15.34 5.50
N ASN A 255 9.11 16.03 4.77
CA ASN A 255 8.26 17.07 5.34
C ASN A 255 6.88 16.52 5.65
N MET A 256 6.17 17.16 6.57
CA MET A 256 4.75 16.94 6.80
C MET A 256 3.96 18.23 6.58
N VAL A 257 2.80 18.11 5.94
CA VAL A 257 1.89 19.23 5.69
C VAL A 257 0.48 18.84 6.10
N LYS A 258 -0.11 19.55 7.06
CA LYS A 258 -1.52 19.39 7.41
C LYS A 258 -2.39 20.12 6.40
N LEU A 259 -3.38 19.42 5.86
CA LEU A 259 -4.44 19.99 5.04
C LEU A 259 -5.65 20.29 5.89
N ASP A 260 -6.35 21.37 5.55
CA ASP A 260 -7.62 21.79 6.15
C ASP A 260 -7.61 21.69 7.69
N THR A 261 -6.94 22.65 8.32
CA THR A 261 -6.75 22.72 9.78
C THR A 261 -8.05 22.94 10.55
N ASP A 262 -9.17 23.20 9.86
CA ASP A 262 -10.48 23.41 10.48
C ASP A 262 -11.25 22.09 10.69
N SER A 263 -10.78 20.98 10.07
CA SER A 263 -11.30 19.63 10.33
C SER A 263 -10.94 19.16 11.74
N LYS A 264 -11.83 18.35 12.35
CA LYS A 264 -11.53 17.63 13.61
C LYS A 264 -10.28 16.75 13.46
N PHE A 265 -10.07 16.20 12.26
CA PHE A 265 -8.92 15.39 11.89
C PHE A 265 -8.37 15.93 10.57
N PRO A 266 -7.43 16.90 10.60
CA PRO A 266 -6.83 17.44 9.39
C PRO A 266 -5.99 16.36 8.70
N LEU A 267 -6.23 16.16 7.40
CA LEU A 267 -5.49 15.17 6.61
C LEU A 267 -4.02 15.59 6.51
N THR A 268 -3.10 14.74 6.97
CA THR A 268 -1.67 15.07 6.97
C THR A 268 -0.94 14.40 5.81
N TYR A 269 -0.23 15.17 5.01
CA TYR A 269 0.59 14.68 3.90
C TYR A 269 2.04 14.47 4.33
N LEU A 270 2.58 13.29 4.04
CA LEU A 270 4.01 13.04 4.03
C LEU A 270 4.59 13.45 2.68
N VAL A 271 5.49 14.44 2.66
CA VAL A 271 5.99 15.11 1.46
C VAL A 271 7.48 14.79 1.26
N PRO A 272 7.85 14.09 0.17
CA PRO A 272 9.22 13.62 -0.06
C PRO A 272 10.17 14.68 -0.66
N GLN A 273 9.82 15.98 -0.61
CA GLN A 273 10.60 17.03 -1.29
C GLN A 273 12.04 17.14 -0.77
N LEU A 274 12.24 17.16 0.56
CA LEU A 274 13.59 17.18 1.14
C LEU A 274 14.35 15.88 0.84
N MET A 275 13.66 14.73 0.87
CA MET A 275 14.27 13.44 0.53
C MET A 275 14.86 13.48 -0.87
N TRP A 276 14.11 14.00 -1.86
CA TRP A 276 14.61 14.16 -3.22
C TRP A 276 15.80 15.12 -3.30
N GLN A 277 15.80 16.20 -2.52
CA GLN A 277 16.91 17.16 -2.51
C GLN A 277 18.20 16.52 -2.00
N TYR A 278 18.12 15.77 -0.90
CA TYR A 278 19.27 15.04 -0.36
C TYR A 278 19.73 13.92 -1.31
N LEU A 279 18.81 13.15 -1.89
CA LEU A 279 19.14 12.09 -2.83
C LEU A 279 19.87 12.60 -4.08
N LEU A 280 19.40 13.72 -4.66
CA LEU A 280 20.08 14.33 -5.81
C LEU A 280 21.43 14.94 -5.44
N THR A 281 21.58 15.43 -4.20
CA THR A 281 22.88 15.90 -3.69
C THR A 281 23.87 14.76 -3.56
N ASP A 282 23.45 13.63 -2.98
CA ASP A 282 24.27 12.42 -2.87
C ASP A 282 24.64 11.88 -4.25
N THR A 283 23.71 11.90 -5.21
CA THR A 283 23.99 11.55 -6.62
C THR A 283 25.08 12.45 -7.22
N LYS A 284 25.00 13.78 -7.03
CA LYS A 284 26.04 14.72 -7.48
C LYS A 284 27.41 14.47 -6.84
N GLN A 285 27.42 14.05 -5.58
CA GLN A 285 28.63 13.71 -4.84
C GLN A 285 29.14 12.29 -5.16
N SER A 286 28.52 11.60 -6.13
CA SER A 286 28.88 10.23 -6.52
C SER A 286 28.81 9.24 -5.35
N ALA A 287 27.86 9.43 -4.43
CA ALA A 287 27.58 8.45 -3.39
C ALA A 287 27.17 7.11 -4.02
N SER A 288 27.57 6.00 -3.40
CA SER A 288 27.21 4.67 -3.90
C SER A 288 25.70 4.44 -3.83
N PRO A 289 25.09 3.75 -4.82
CA PRO A 289 23.67 3.37 -4.77
C PRO A 289 23.26 2.58 -3.52
N THR A 290 24.16 1.74 -2.97
CA THR A 290 23.92 0.99 -1.73
C THR A 290 23.73 1.89 -0.52
N LEU A 291 24.60 2.91 -0.34
CA LEU A 291 24.43 3.95 0.69
C LEU A 291 23.11 4.73 0.50
N MET A 292 22.82 5.18 -0.73
CA MET A 292 21.61 5.96 -1.00
C MET A 292 20.34 5.15 -0.73
N ALA A 293 20.34 3.86 -1.07
CA ALA A 293 19.26 2.94 -0.75
C ALA A 293 19.07 2.80 0.77
N ALA A 294 20.17 2.65 1.53
CA ALA A 294 20.11 2.55 3.00
C ALA A 294 19.59 3.84 3.65
N LYS A 295 20.08 5.01 3.21
CA LYS A 295 19.58 6.32 3.66
C LYS A 295 18.09 6.52 3.37
N PHE A 296 17.62 6.07 2.21
CA PHE A 296 16.20 6.13 1.87
C PHE A 296 15.35 5.26 2.81
N HIS A 297 15.71 3.99 3.02
CA HIS A 297 14.95 3.11 3.92
C HIS A 297 14.92 3.65 5.36
N GLN A 298 16.07 4.10 5.86
CA GLN A 298 16.16 4.68 7.21
C GLN A 298 15.33 5.94 7.34
N GLY A 299 15.41 6.84 6.34
CA GLY A 299 14.65 8.08 6.30
C GLY A 299 13.14 7.85 6.25
N LEU A 300 12.71 6.88 5.42
CA LEU A 300 11.31 6.52 5.30
C LEU A 300 10.76 5.92 6.60
N ALA A 301 11.51 5.04 7.28
CA ALA A 301 11.10 4.48 8.56
C ALA A 301 10.96 5.57 9.65
N ILE A 302 11.87 6.55 9.68
CA ILE A 302 11.79 7.72 10.56
C ILE A 302 10.53 8.52 10.24
N ALA A 303 10.34 8.89 8.99
CA ALA A 303 9.24 9.72 8.52
C ALA A 303 7.85 9.12 8.81
N ILE A 304 7.70 7.80 8.62
CA ILE A 304 6.47 7.08 9.00
C ILE A 304 6.23 7.16 10.51
N SER A 305 7.28 6.98 11.32
CA SER A 305 7.16 7.03 12.78
C SER A 305 6.85 8.45 13.28
N GLU A 306 7.40 9.47 12.64
CA GLU A 306 7.10 10.88 12.90
C GLU A 306 5.66 11.23 12.54
N MET A 307 5.13 10.70 11.42
CA MET A 307 3.71 10.81 11.08
C MET A 307 2.83 10.19 12.18
N VAL A 308 3.19 9.00 12.68
CA VAL A 308 2.44 8.39 13.80
C VAL A 308 2.49 9.25 15.05
N ALA A 309 3.66 9.80 15.40
CA ALA A 309 3.81 10.69 16.55
C ALA A 309 2.97 11.97 16.41
N GLU A 310 2.89 12.52 15.21
CA GLU A 310 2.05 13.68 14.90
C GLU A 310 0.56 13.35 15.04
N LEU A 311 0.11 12.23 14.47
CA LEU A 311 -1.28 11.79 14.56
C LEU A 311 -1.71 11.46 16.00
N HIS A 312 -0.77 10.93 16.80
CA HIS A 312 -1.02 10.61 18.21
C HIS A 312 -1.27 11.87 19.08
N GLN A 313 -0.92 13.07 18.61
CA GLN A 313 -1.25 14.32 19.32
C GLN A 313 -2.74 14.68 19.20
N SER A 314 -3.40 14.30 18.09
CA SER A 314 -4.79 14.66 17.78
C SER A 314 -5.77 13.50 17.88
N CYS A 315 -5.27 12.26 17.90
CA CYS A 315 -6.08 11.05 17.88
C CYS A 315 -5.59 10.07 18.97
N GLU A 316 -6.53 9.51 19.74
CA GLU A 316 -6.21 8.48 20.72
C GLU A 316 -6.19 7.10 20.05
N PHE A 317 -5.04 6.43 20.06
CA PHE A 317 -4.88 5.01 19.71
C PHE A 317 -3.67 4.45 20.46
N ASN A 318 -3.74 3.18 20.87
CA ASN A 318 -2.61 2.49 21.52
C ASN A 318 -2.03 1.37 20.65
N GLN A 319 -2.75 0.99 19.60
CA GLN A 319 -2.42 -0.12 18.71
C GLN A 319 -2.20 0.41 17.30
N VAL A 320 -1.15 -0.10 16.64
CA VAL A 320 -0.81 0.22 15.25
C VAL A 320 -0.72 -1.05 14.43
N ALA A 321 -1.56 -1.20 13.41
CA ALA A 321 -1.52 -2.33 12.49
C ALA A 321 -0.66 -2.00 11.26
N LEU A 322 0.36 -2.80 10.98
CA LEU A 322 1.21 -2.65 9.80
C LEU A 322 0.81 -3.67 8.72
N SER A 323 0.29 -3.19 7.60
CA SER A 323 -0.20 -4.04 6.50
C SER A 323 0.00 -3.41 5.11
N GLY A 324 -0.18 -4.19 4.06
CA GLY A 324 0.09 -3.82 2.67
C GLY A 324 1.42 -4.40 2.17
N GLY A 325 1.55 -4.56 0.85
CA GLY A 325 2.66 -5.30 0.24
C GLY A 325 4.04 -4.68 0.52
N VAL A 326 4.13 -3.38 0.79
CA VAL A 326 5.41 -2.71 1.07
C VAL A 326 5.99 -3.16 2.42
N PHE A 327 5.19 -3.58 3.40
CA PHE A 327 5.70 -4.15 4.65
C PHE A 327 6.29 -5.56 4.52
N GLN A 328 6.31 -6.13 3.31
CA GLN A 328 7.17 -7.28 3.02
C GLN A 328 8.67 -6.88 3.03
N ASN A 329 8.97 -5.59 2.88
CA ASN A 329 10.31 -5.05 3.04
C ASN A 329 10.75 -5.14 4.51
N LYS A 330 11.71 -6.01 4.78
CA LYS A 330 12.17 -6.34 6.13
C LYS A 330 12.85 -5.15 6.81
N LEU A 331 13.62 -4.36 6.06
CA LEU A 331 14.30 -3.18 6.60
C LEU A 331 13.30 -2.14 7.07
N LEU A 332 12.30 -1.83 6.23
CA LEU A 332 11.25 -0.88 6.56
C LEU A 332 10.38 -1.39 7.72
N PHE A 333 9.92 -2.64 7.64
CA PHE A 333 9.10 -3.26 8.68
C PHE A 333 9.79 -3.22 10.05
N SER A 334 11.06 -3.64 10.12
CA SER A 334 11.81 -3.65 11.38
C SER A 334 12.06 -2.22 11.88
N GLY A 335 12.47 -1.32 10.98
CA GLY A 335 12.75 0.07 11.33
C GLY A 335 11.54 0.83 11.85
N VAL A 336 10.36 0.61 11.26
CA VAL A 336 9.09 1.19 11.74
C VAL A 336 8.66 0.52 13.04
N SER A 337 8.59 -0.81 13.09
CA SER A 337 8.12 -1.55 14.27
C SER A 337 8.91 -1.18 15.53
N ASP A 338 10.25 -1.17 15.45
CA ASP A 338 11.12 -0.85 16.58
C ASP A 338 10.88 0.58 17.11
N ARG A 339 10.61 1.54 16.21
CA ARG A 339 10.34 2.94 16.58
C ARG A 339 8.98 3.07 17.25
N LEU A 340 7.95 2.41 16.72
CA LEU A 340 6.61 2.43 17.31
C LEU A 340 6.58 1.75 18.69
N ILE A 341 7.28 0.63 18.86
CA ILE A 341 7.42 -0.02 20.17
C ILE A 341 8.12 0.90 21.17
N LYS A 342 9.17 1.62 20.75
CA LYS A 342 9.85 2.61 21.60
C LYS A 342 8.96 3.81 21.95
N MET A 343 7.96 4.13 21.13
CA MET A 343 6.92 5.11 21.45
C MET A 343 5.87 4.59 22.45
N GLY A 344 5.94 3.32 22.86
CA GLY A 344 4.99 2.70 23.78
C GLY A 344 3.72 2.18 23.12
N LEU A 345 3.72 2.07 21.78
CA LEU A 345 2.58 1.56 21.01
C LEU A 345 2.68 0.04 20.83
N GLU A 346 1.53 -0.63 20.87
CA GLU A 346 1.42 -2.05 20.53
C GLU A 346 1.36 -2.20 19.00
N VAL A 347 2.32 -2.93 18.42
CA VAL A 347 2.40 -3.13 16.96
C VAL A 347 1.76 -4.47 16.60
N LEU A 348 0.72 -4.42 15.78
CA LEU A 348 0.04 -5.57 15.20
C LEU A 348 0.63 -5.88 13.83
N THR A 349 0.96 -7.15 13.60
CA THR A 349 1.69 -7.59 12.40
C THR A 349 1.10 -8.88 11.85
N HIS A 350 1.32 -9.11 10.57
CA HIS A 350 0.93 -10.35 9.89
C HIS A 350 1.86 -11.53 10.20
N SER A 351 1.28 -12.72 10.32
CA SER A 351 1.96 -13.98 10.65
C SER A 351 1.27 -15.20 10.06
N LYS A 352 -0.07 -15.19 9.96
CA LYS A 352 -0.87 -16.30 9.43
C LYS A 352 -1.31 -16.06 7.99
N VAL A 353 -1.70 -14.83 7.68
CA VAL A 353 -1.99 -14.38 6.30
C VAL A 353 -0.95 -13.35 5.89
N PRO A 354 -0.61 -13.24 4.59
CA PRO A 354 0.41 -12.28 4.17
C PRO A 354 -0.11 -10.84 4.30
N PRO A 355 0.78 -9.86 4.53
CA PRO A 355 0.42 -8.44 4.55
C PRO A 355 0.03 -7.90 3.18
N ASN A 356 0.39 -8.59 2.10
CA ASN A 356 -0.01 -8.25 0.73
C ASN A 356 -1.44 -8.75 0.40
N ASP A 357 -1.85 -8.52 -0.83
CA ASP A 357 -3.16 -8.86 -1.39
C ASP A 357 -3.64 -10.30 -1.15
N GLY A 358 -2.74 -11.25 -0.93
CA GLY A 358 -3.11 -12.62 -0.57
C GLY A 358 -3.87 -12.73 0.76
N GLY A 359 -3.72 -11.76 1.67
CA GLY A 359 -4.46 -11.69 2.93
C GLY A 359 -5.75 -10.87 2.85
N LEU A 360 -5.99 -10.17 1.74
CA LEU A 360 -7.06 -9.18 1.61
C LEU A 360 -8.44 -9.80 1.84
N SER A 361 -8.67 -11.01 1.32
CA SER A 361 -9.96 -11.71 1.41
C SER A 361 -10.41 -11.97 2.85
N LEU A 362 -9.49 -12.19 3.79
CA LEU A 362 -9.80 -12.30 5.22
C LEU A 362 -10.40 -11.00 5.75
N GLY A 363 -9.73 -9.88 5.49
CA GLY A 363 -10.18 -8.55 5.89
C GLY A 363 -11.56 -8.22 5.35
N GLN A 364 -11.79 -8.54 4.07
CA GLN A 364 -13.08 -8.30 3.42
C GLN A 364 -14.24 -9.01 4.15
N VAL A 365 -14.09 -10.30 4.47
CA VAL A 365 -15.18 -11.06 5.11
C VAL A 365 -15.43 -10.63 6.55
N VAL A 366 -14.40 -10.27 7.33
CA VAL A 366 -14.59 -9.82 8.72
C VAL A 366 -15.23 -8.44 8.79
N ILE A 367 -14.91 -7.53 7.84
CA ILE A 367 -15.59 -6.23 7.72
C ILE A 367 -17.07 -6.44 7.43
N ALA A 368 -17.40 -7.30 6.47
CA ALA A 368 -18.78 -7.59 6.12
C ALA A 368 -19.56 -8.19 7.31
N ALA A 369 -18.95 -9.13 8.04
CA ALA A 369 -19.54 -9.72 9.24
C ALA A 369 -19.84 -8.67 10.32
N ALA A 370 -18.89 -7.75 10.58
CA ALA A 370 -19.05 -6.68 11.56
C ALA A 370 -20.15 -5.68 11.20
N ARG A 371 -20.25 -5.32 9.91
CA ARG A 371 -21.29 -4.41 9.39
C ARG A 371 -22.69 -5.01 9.42
N GLN A 372 -22.80 -6.33 9.28
CA GLN A 372 -24.09 -7.04 9.27
C GLN A 372 -24.59 -7.43 10.66
N GLY A 373 -23.80 -7.24 11.72
CA GLY A 373 -24.21 -7.56 13.09
C GLY A 373 -24.32 -9.06 13.37
N PHE A 374 -23.63 -9.91 12.60
CA PHE A 374 -23.48 -11.35 12.84
C PHE A 374 -22.67 -11.61 14.12
N CYS A 375 -23.17 -11.19 15.29
CA CYS A 375 -22.53 -11.35 16.61
C CYS A 375 -23.49 -11.22 17.81
N HIS A 376 -24.81 -11.37 17.65
CA HIS A 376 -25.76 -11.30 18.79
C HIS A 376 -26.24 -12.66 19.33
N GLY A 377 -25.65 -13.79 18.93
CA GLY A 377 -26.15 -15.13 19.31
C GLY A 377 -25.12 -16.20 19.66
N CYS A 378 -23.81 -15.93 19.60
CA CYS A 378 -22.78 -16.90 20.00
C CYS A 378 -21.89 -16.26 21.05
N ALA A 379 -22.09 -16.67 22.30
CA ALA A 379 -21.29 -16.24 23.44
C ALA A 379 -19.80 -16.63 23.36
N ASP A 380 -19.41 -17.40 22.34
CA ASP A 380 -18.04 -17.90 22.13
C ASP A 380 -17.25 -17.20 21.00
N LEU A 381 -17.78 -16.14 20.37
CA LEU A 381 -17.07 -15.40 19.31
C LEU A 381 -16.17 -14.24 19.81
N LYS A 382 -15.78 -14.25 21.09
CA LYS A 382 -14.91 -13.20 21.68
C LYS A 382 -13.42 -13.32 21.28
N LYS A 383 -13.06 -14.23 20.38
CA LYS A 383 -11.75 -14.33 19.75
C LYS A 383 -11.92 -14.96 18.36
N PHE A 384 -11.49 -14.25 17.32
CA PHE A 384 -11.23 -14.84 16.01
C PHE A 384 -9.91 -15.63 16.04
#